data_AF-A0A7S0BZK6-F1
#
_entry.id   AF-A0A7S0BZK6-F1
#
_cell.length_a   1.000
_cell.length_b   1.000
_cell.length_c   1.000
_cell.angle_alpha   90.00
_cell.angle_beta   90.00
_cell.angle_gamma   90.00
#
_symmetry.space_group_name_H-M   'P 1'
#
loop_
_entity.id
_entity.type
_entity.pdbx_description
1 polymer ?
#
loop_
_entity_poly.entity_id
_entity_poly.type
_entity_poly.pdbx_seq_one_letter_code
_entity_poly.pdbx_strand_id
1 'polypeptide(L)'
;QEKMTQIYGWTSIVIVIGVFFTFLFRFGVFVKNLFLSSYKSVGEDQCQNFSDLDEIEGYIPQVKSPAYTYPLLACDISNIDENLLSWTDSDHGYDLYRLDHDMQAIVGKEEANNINVCHLFSSVTHWQP
;
A
#
# COMPACT_ATOMS: atom_id res chain seq x y z
N GLN A 1 -21.94 -34.12 -50.05
CA GLN A 1 -21.45 -32.89 -49.39
C GLN A 1 -22.18 -32.62 -48.08
N GLU A 2 -23.50 -32.75 -48.02
CA GLU A 2 -24.32 -32.48 -46.81
C GLU A 2 -23.85 -33.20 -45.53
N LYS A 3 -23.54 -34.50 -45.60
CA LYS A 3 -23.08 -35.27 -44.42
C LYS A 3 -21.76 -34.74 -43.83
N MET A 4 -20.83 -34.29 -44.67
CA MET A 4 -19.55 -33.73 -44.21
C MET A 4 -19.81 -32.38 -43.53
N THR A 5 -20.64 -31.53 -44.14
CA THR A 5 -21.03 -30.23 -43.56
C THR A 5 -21.73 -30.40 -42.21
N GLN A 6 -22.57 -31.43 -42.06
CA GLN A 6 -23.28 -31.69 -40.81
C GLN A 6 -22.35 -32.14 -39.67
N ILE A 7 -21.36 -32.98 -39.97
CA ILE A 7 -20.35 -33.44 -39.01
C ILE A 7 -19.44 -32.28 -38.56
N TYR A 8 -18.97 -31.46 -39.52
CA TYR A 8 -18.15 -30.29 -39.20
C TYR A 8 -18.94 -29.21 -38.44
N GLY A 9 -20.22 -29.04 -38.74
CA GLY A 9 -21.11 -28.13 -38.01
C GLY A 9 -21.24 -28.53 -36.53
N TRP A 10 -21.59 -29.79 -36.26
CA TRP A 10 -21.75 -30.29 -34.90
C TRP A 10 -20.45 -30.27 -34.10
N THR A 11 -19.32 -30.63 -34.71
CA THR A 11 -18.02 -30.58 -34.02
C THR A 11 -17.63 -29.16 -33.66
N SER A 12 -17.87 -28.17 -34.53
CA SER A 12 -17.62 -26.76 -34.20
C SER A 12 -18.46 -26.27 -33.02
N ILE A 13 -19.74 -26.65 -32.95
CA ILE A 13 -20.65 -26.29 -31.86
C ILE A 13 -20.15 -26.87 -30.54
N VAL A 14 -19.74 -28.13 -30.53
CA VAL A 14 -19.19 -28.79 -29.33
C VAL A 14 -17.92 -28.07 -28.84
N ILE A 15 -17.03 -27.67 -29.75
CA ILE A 15 -15.81 -26.93 -29.40
C ILE A 15 -16.14 -25.56 -28.80
N VAL A 16 -17.04 -24.80 -29.43
CA VAL A 16 -17.44 -23.47 -28.93
C VAL A 16 -18.08 -23.57 -27.55
N ILE A 17 -18.96 -24.55 -27.35
CA ILE A 17 -19.58 -24.82 -26.04
C ILE A 17 -18.51 -25.17 -25.01
N GLY A 18 -17.56 -26.05 -25.35
CA GLY A 18 -16.46 -26.41 -24.45
C GLY A 18 -15.63 -25.21 -24.02
N VAL A 19 -15.21 -24.37 -24.98
CA VAL A 19 -14.45 -23.13 -24.70
C VAL A 19 -15.26 -22.18 -23.81
N PHE A 20 -16.55 -22.02 -24.10
CA PHE A 20 -17.45 -21.16 -23.32
C PHE A 20 -17.56 -21.62 -21.87
N PHE A 21 -17.74 -22.92 -21.62
CA PHE A 21 -17.75 -23.45 -20.25
C PHE A 21 -16.41 -23.28 -19.53
N THR A 22 -15.30 -23.40 -20.25
CA THR A 22 -13.96 -23.18 -19.69
C THR A 22 -13.79 -21.72 -19.24
N PHE A 23 -14.28 -20.78 -20.05
CA PHE A 23 -14.27 -19.36 -19.74
C PHE A 23 -15.16 -19.04 -18.53
N LEU A 24 -16.38 -19.56 -18.49
CA LEU A 24 -17.29 -19.40 -17.35
C LEU A 24 -16.69 -19.93 -16.04
N PHE A 25 -16.04 -21.09 -16.08
CA PHE A 25 -15.40 -21.66 -14.89
C PHE A 25 -14.25 -20.77 -14.38
N ARG A 26 -13.38 -20.31 -15.27
CA ARG A 26 -12.29 -19.37 -14.91
C ARG A 26 -12.81 -18.05 -14.38
N PHE A 27 -13.84 -17.50 -15.02
CA PHE A 27 -14.47 -16.26 -14.58
C PHE A 27 -15.11 -16.42 -13.20
N GLY A 28 -15.77 -17.55 -12.93
CA GLY A 28 -16.31 -17.86 -11.61
C GLY A 28 -15.23 -17.92 -10.52
N VAL A 29 -14.08 -18.54 -10.80
CA VAL A 29 -12.95 -18.57 -9.87
C VAL A 29 -12.36 -17.16 -9.66
N PHE A 30 -12.23 -16.37 -10.73
CA PHE A 30 -11.73 -15.00 -10.65
C PHE A 30 -12.64 -14.11 -9.79
N VAL A 31 -13.95 -14.15 -10.04
CA VAL A 31 -14.96 -13.44 -9.26
C VAL A 31 -14.92 -13.92 -7.80
N LYS A 32 -14.85 -15.23 -7.57
CA LYS A 32 -14.73 -15.79 -6.21
C LYS A 32 -13.50 -15.24 -5.49
N ASN A 33 -12.35 -15.12 -6.16
CA ASN A 33 -11.13 -14.58 -5.56
C ASN A 33 -11.18 -13.07 -5.30
N LEU A 34 -12.02 -12.32 -6.02
CA LEU A 34 -12.25 -10.89 -5.75
C LEU A 34 -13.16 -10.67 -4.55
N PHE A 35 -14.17 -11.54 -4.36
CA PHE A 35 -15.15 -11.37 -3.28
C PHE A 35 -14.82 -12.15 -2.01
N LEU A 36 -14.15 -13.30 -2.11
CA LEU A 36 -13.59 -13.98 -0.94
C LEU A 36 -12.17 -13.49 -0.71
N SER A 37 -12.03 -12.68 0.35
CA SER A 37 -10.73 -12.36 0.93
C SER A 37 -9.97 -13.65 1.22
N SER A 38 -8.78 -13.79 0.64
CA SER A 38 -7.86 -14.89 0.96
C SER A 38 -7.26 -14.75 2.37
N TYR A 39 -7.48 -13.61 3.02
CA TYR A 39 -7.01 -13.38 4.37
C TYR A 39 -7.89 -14.13 5.36
N LYS A 40 -7.30 -15.16 5.97
CA LYS A 40 -7.84 -15.76 7.19
C LYS A 40 -7.22 -14.99 8.35
N SER A 41 -8.05 -14.35 9.17
CA SER A 41 -7.57 -13.65 10.36
C SER A 41 -6.71 -14.58 11.20
N VAL A 42 -5.54 -14.11 11.59
CA VAL A 42 -4.61 -14.84 12.44
C VAL A 42 -4.66 -14.16 13.80
N GLY A 43 -5.17 -14.86 14.81
CA GLY A 43 -5.35 -14.34 16.18
C GLY A 43 -6.79 -14.47 16.69
N GLU A 44 -6.96 -14.28 17.98
CA GLU A 44 -8.28 -14.14 18.61
C GLU A 44 -8.71 -12.66 18.59
N ASP A 45 -10.02 -12.43 18.41
CA ASP A 45 -10.59 -11.09 18.53
C ASP A 45 -10.35 -10.57 19.95
N GLN A 46 -9.66 -9.44 20.06
CA GLN A 46 -9.32 -8.84 21.35
C GLN A 46 -10.49 -8.08 21.96
N CYS A 47 -11.64 -7.99 21.27
CA CYS A 47 -12.88 -7.34 21.75
C CYS A 47 -12.69 -5.89 22.21
N GLN A 48 -11.64 -5.22 21.72
CA GLN A 48 -11.33 -3.82 22.00
C GLN A 48 -11.37 -3.07 20.68
N ASN A 49 -12.11 -1.96 20.61
CA ASN A 49 -12.06 -1.13 19.42
C ASN A 49 -10.67 -0.50 19.31
N PHE A 50 -10.14 -0.44 18.09
CA PHE A 50 -8.83 0.16 17.84
C PHE A 50 -8.75 1.64 18.29
N SER A 51 -9.89 2.34 18.31
CA SER A 51 -10.01 3.72 18.81
C SER A 51 -9.88 3.86 20.32
N ASP A 52 -10.07 2.76 21.06
CA ASP A 52 -10.15 2.73 22.52
C ASP A 52 -8.88 2.14 23.14
N LEU A 53 -7.81 1.98 22.34
CA LEU A 53 -6.47 1.64 22.81
C LEU A 53 -5.77 2.95 23.21
N ASP A 54 -5.43 3.11 24.49
CA ASP A 54 -4.63 4.25 24.97
C ASP A 54 -3.23 4.25 24.33
N GLU A 55 -2.73 3.07 23.97
CA GLU A 55 -1.50 2.86 23.20
C GLU A 55 -1.89 2.41 21.78
N ILE A 56 -2.35 3.36 20.96
CA ILE A 56 -2.27 3.15 19.51
C ILE A 56 -0.79 3.10 19.19
N GLU A 57 -0.24 1.89 19.00
CA GLU A 57 1.12 1.72 18.48
C GLU A 57 1.16 2.25 17.03
N GLY A 58 1.24 3.58 16.92
CA GLY A 58 1.41 4.27 15.66
C GLY A 58 2.80 3.96 15.15
N TYR A 59 2.89 3.26 14.03
CA TYR A 59 4.15 3.19 13.31
C TYR A 59 4.48 4.58 12.77
N ILE A 60 5.48 5.23 13.37
CA ILE A 60 6.05 6.48 12.88
C ILE A 60 7.16 6.12 11.88
N PRO A 61 7.01 6.45 10.58
CA PRO A 61 8.04 6.17 9.57
C PRO A 61 9.39 6.81 9.93
N GLN A 62 10.40 5.97 10.09
CA GLN A 62 11.74 6.36 10.51
C GLN A 62 12.80 5.83 9.54
N VAL A 63 13.81 6.65 9.26
CA VAL A 63 14.97 6.32 8.43
C VAL A 63 16.24 6.41 9.28
N LYS A 64 16.99 5.31 9.38
CA LYS A 64 18.29 5.29 10.07
C LYS A 64 19.38 5.65 9.08
N SER A 65 20.17 6.67 9.41
CA SER A 65 21.34 7.07 8.64
C SER A 65 22.59 6.97 9.52
N PRO A 66 23.72 6.41 9.03
CA PRO A 66 24.97 6.36 9.78
C PRO A 66 25.53 7.74 10.16
N ALA A 67 25.08 8.81 9.50
CA ALA A 67 25.49 10.17 9.77
C ALA A 67 24.79 10.81 10.98
N TYR A 68 23.71 10.20 11.49
CA TYR A 68 22.90 10.74 12.58
C TYR A 68 22.81 9.74 13.73
N THR A 69 22.88 10.26 14.97
CA THR A 69 22.76 9.44 16.20
C THR A 69 21.33 8.95 16.41
N TYR A 70 20.35 9.76 16.01
CA TYR A 70 18.92 9.50 16.14
C TYR A 70 18.27 9.27 14.76
N PRO A 71 17.18 8.50 14.68
CA PRO A 71 16.52 8.25 13.40
C PRO A 71 15.83 9.50 12.87
N LEU A 72 15.84 9.64 11.55
CA LEU A 72 15.18 10.72 10.83
C LEU A 72 13.70 10.38 10.63
N LEU A 73 12.81 11.34 10.85
CA LEU A 73 11.36 11.20 10.76
C LEU A 73 10.91 11.51 9.33
N ALA A 74 10.28 10.53 8.68
CA ALA A 74 9.81 10.63 7.31
C ALA A 74 8.31 10.97 7.21
N CYS A 75 7.76 11.64 8.22
CA CYS A 75 6.37 12.10 8.23
C CYS A 75 6.25 13.38 9.07
N ASP A 76 5.16 14.12 8.84
CA ASP A 76 4.80 15.26 9.67
C ASP A 76 4.36 14.78 11.07
N ILE A 77 5.04 15.27 12.11
CA ILE A 77 4.78 14.95 13.50
C ILE A 77 4.09 16.10 14.27
N SER A 78 3.69 17.19 13.60
CA SER A 78 3.16 18.38 14.28
C SER A 78 1.89 18.15 15.12
N ASN A 79 1.16 17.05 14.88
CA ASN A 79 -0.03 16.66 15.66
C ASN A 79 0.12 15.28 16.32
N ILE A 80 1.35 14.75 16.44
CA ILE A 80 1.64 13.46 17.07
C ILE A 80 2.12 13.71 18.50
N ASP A 81 1.67 12.90 19.45
CA ASP A 81 2.20 12.93 20.81
C ASP A 81 3.66 12.46 20.80
N GLU A 82 4.57 13.33 21.24
CA GLU A 82 6.00 13.07 21.31
C GLU A 82 6.36 11.86 22.18
N ASN A 83 5.50 11.48 23.14
CA ASN A 83 5.70 10.28 23.97
C ASN A 83 5.63 8.97 23.18
N LEU A 84 5.09 9.00 21.96
CA LEU A 84 5.05 7.85 21.05
C LEU A 84 6.42 7.57 20.41
N LEU A 85 7.37 8.50 20.48
CA LEU A 85 8.73 8.30 20.01
C LEU A 85 9.57 7.64 21.10
N SER A 86 10.13 6.47 20.80
CA SER A 86 10.90 5.67 21.78
C SER A 86 12.30 6.24 22.11
N TRP A 87 12.61 7.44 21.65
CA TRP A 87 13.90 8.09 21.81
C TRP A 87 13.68 9.58 21.98
N THR A 88 14.53 10.23 22.76
CA THR A 88 14.49 11.69 22.96
C THR A 88 15.92 12.20 22.92
N ASP A 89 16.13 13.30 22.21
CA ASP A 89 17.38 14.05 22.25
C ASP A 89 17.27 15.11 23.35
N SER A 90 18.24 15.14 24.28
CA SER A 90 18.26 16.14 25.35
C SER A 90 18.59 17.55 24.86
N ASP A 91 19.28 17.62 23.71
CA ASP A 91 19.89 18.85 23.23
C ASP A 91 19.03 19.52 22.13
N HIS A 92 18.17 18.76 21.44
CA HIS A 92 17.34 19.25 20.34
C HIS A 92 15.92 18.66 20.36
N GLY A 93 14.96 19.42 19.86
CA GLY A 93 13.60 18.92 19.60
C GLY A 93 13.51 18.06 18.35
N TYR A 94 12.41 17.31 18.20
CA TYR A 94 12.20 16.40 17.07
C TYR A 94 12.14 17.08 15.70
N ASP A 95 11.88 18.39 15.66
CA ASP A 95 11.84 19.17 14.41
C ASP A 95 13.17 19.14 13.64
N LEU A 96 14.30 18.95 14.31
CA LEU A 96 15.60 18.83 13.63
C LEU A 96 15.71 17.54 12.80
N TYR A 97 14.95 16.51 13.17
CA TYR A 97 15.03 15.18 12.57
C TYR A 97 13.98 14.98 11.47
N ARG A 98 13.18 16.00 11.18
CA ARG A 98 12.06 15.98 10.24
C ARG A 98 12.51 16.13 8.79
N LEU A 99 12.35 15.07 8.01
CA LEU A 99 12.68 15.07 6.59
C LEU A 99 11.66 15.81 5.73
N ASP A 100 10.43 16.03 6.23
CA ASP A 100 9.38 16.73 5.48
C ASP A 100 9.74 18.20 5.23
N HIS A 101 10.53 18.82 6.11
CA HIS A 101 11.01 20.20 5.93
C HIS A 101 12.06 20.29 4.83
N ASP A 102 13.00 19.34 4.81
CA ASP A 102 14.07 19.27 3.80
C ASP A 102 13.54 18.94 2.41
N MET A 103 12.41 18.24 2.33
CA MET A 103 11.84 17.80 1.06
C MET A 103 11.36 18.98 0.20
N GLN A 104 10.96 20.11 0.80
CA GLN A 104 10.64 21.34 0.07
C GLN A 104 11.86 21.90 -0.69
N ALA A 105 13.07 21.69 -0.17
CA ALA A 105 14.30 22.09 -0.83
C ALA A 105 14.67 21.13 -1.98
N ILE A 106 14.30 19.85 -1.87
CA ILE A 106 14.63 18.80 -2.84
C ILE A 106 13.66 18.80 -4.04
N VAL A 107 12.35 18.89 -3.79
CA VAL A 107 11.30 18.86 -4.84
C VAL A 107 11.09 20.23 -5.47
N GLY A 108 11.57 21.30 -4.82
CA GLY A 108 11.38 22.68 -5.27
C GLY A 108 10.09 23.29 -4.70
N LYS A 109 10.17 24.57 -4.32
CA LYS A 109 9.12 25.26 -3.55
C LYS A 109 7.76 25.33 -4.24
N GLU A 110 7.71 25.44 -5.57
CA GLU A 110 6.44 25.55 -6.31
C GLU A 110 5.70 24.21 -6.44
N GLU A 111 6.45 23.12 -6.54
CA GLU A 111 5.89 21.77 -6.67
C GLU A 111 5.51 21.20 -5.30
N ALA A 112 6.31 21.48 -4.26
CA ALA A 112 6.01 21.09 -2.88
C ALA A 112 4.74 21.78 -2.32
N ASN A 113 4.46 23.04 -2.68
CA ASN A 113 3.27 23.76 -2.21
C ASN A 113 1.96 23.25 -2.86
N ASN A 114 2.04 22.60 -4.02
CA ASN A 114 0.87 22.04 -4.72
C ASN A 114 0.59 20.58 -4.36
N ILE A 115 1.52 19.91 -3.68
CA ILE A 115 1.42 18.50 -3.31
C ILE A 115 1.04 18.40 -1.83
N ASN A 116 0.01 17.63 -1.52
CA ASN A 116 -0.34 17.30 -0.14
C ASN A 116 0.86 16.57 0.51
N VAL A 117 1.23 16.94 1.74
CA VAL A 117 2.37 16.38 2.48
C VAL A 117 2.38 14.83 2.47
N CYS A 118 1.19 14.20 2.50
CA CYS A 118 1.04 12.74 2.41
C CYS A 118 1.56 12.13 1.09
N HIS A 119 1.68 12.92 0.04
CA HIS A 119 2.14 12.50 -1.29
C HIS A 119 3.54 13.03 -1.64
N LEU A 120 4.16 13.84 -0.79
CA LEU A 120 5.44 14.49 -1.11
C LEU A 120 6.58 13.46 -1.26
N PHE A 121 6.65 12.43 -0.41
CA PHE A 121 7.65 11.36 -0.56
C PHE A 121 7.41 10.47 -1.80
N SER A 122 6.19 10.47 -2.35
CA SER A 122 5.88 9.70 -3.57
C SER A 122 6.29 10.39 -4.85
N SER A 123 6.57 11.70 -4.82
CA SER A 123 7.06 12.45 -5.99
C SER A 123 8.57 12.37 -6.16
N VAL A 124 9.31 11.95 -5.13
CA VAL A 124 10.76 11.75 -5.21
C VAL A 124 11.05 10.51 -6.04
N THR A 125 11.43 10.71 -7.30
CA THR A 125 11.83 9.61 -8.19
C THR A 125 13.16 9.02 -7.74
N HIS A 126 13.20 7.71 -7.50
CA HIS A 126 14.44 6.99 -7.23
C HIS A 126 15.44 7.20 -8.37
N TRP A 127 16.59 7.81 -8.06
CA TRP A 127 17.73 7.86 -8.97
C TRP A 127 18.42 6.50 -8.98
N GLN A 128 18.42 5.82 -10.13
CA GLN A 128 19.17 4.58 -10.30
C GLN A 128 20.68 4.87 -10.24
N PRO A 129 21.49 3.98 -9.62
CA PRO A 129 22.94 4.15 -9.54
C PRO A 129 23.64 4.12 -10.91
#